data_AF-A0A9D7K3Y7-F1
#
_entry.id   AF-A0A9D7K3Y7-F1
#
_cell.length_a   1.000
_cell.length_b   1.000
_cell.length_c   1.000
_cell.angle_alpha   90.00
_cell.angle_beta   90.00
_cell.angle_gamma   90.00
#
_symmetry.space_group_name_H-M   'P 1'
#
loop_
_entity.id
_entity.type
_entity.pdbx_description
1 polymer ?
#
loop_
_entity_poly.entity_id
_entity_poly.type
_entity_poly.pdbx_seq_one_letter_code
_entity_poly.pdbx_strand_id
1 'polypeptide(L)'
;MNGLLDSIQNAPPAYQIIYAVSGLIALVVIVFMAGMEGRHFRQLQLGSAWLKLRIASLLILAAAIAAILGTISAIGISGMEILAIAYLALLTVGPLIYFGLHWLFGRMLGLSRGQSAWIGFSGLLMLGIVPAIGQILMPYGRDLKQILDERADNAIPVVPSPYKQHDARRFILPNEAEVWAIHYQAPVSVTLVRIDMETSYGRAKNVESHGSASLCHQGNDVHLFWPVDRPLPALHLFWKDAAGKAFQSPWQIANAGSSAEKFGIRWTEESLQLPVLLPREGVSLIWERPDRPPIFDSLRDSGPSGACAPQTIQLPKRGEVGRPNLLRLRTDHAQTKTSSWADFRRPGPPSN
;
A
#
# COMPACT_ATOMS: atom_id res chain seq x y z
N MET A 1 -9.56 -18.19 -7.77
CA MET A 1 -10.02 -18.58 -6.43
C MET A 1 -8.86 -18.85 -5.46
N ASN A 2 -7.75 -19.47 -5.89
CA ASN A 2 -6.59 -19.75 -5.02
C ASN A 2 -6.03 -18.49 -4.33
N GLY A 3 -5.83 -17.38 -5.07
CA GLY A 3 -5.26 -16.16 -4.50
C GLY A 3 -6.08 -15.49 -3.37
N LEU A 4 -7.40 -15.72 -3.29
CA LEU A 4 -8.21 -15.18 -2.19
C LEU A 4 -8.07 -16.02 -0.92
N LEU A 5 -8.04 -17.34 -1.06
CA LEU A 5 -7.77 -18.24 0.06
C LEU A 5 -6.34 -18.04 0.56
N ASP A 6 -5.37 -17.92 -0.34
CA ASP A 6 -3.99 -17.60 -0.01
C ASP A 6 -3.88 -16.23 0.68
N SER A 7 -4.62 -15.22 0.21
CA SER A 7 -4.64 -13.90 0.85
C SER A 7 -5.25 -13.93 2.25
N ILE A 8 -6.28 -14.75 2.48
CA ILE A 8 -6.91 -14.89 3.81
C ILE A 8 -5.98 -15.67 4.74
N GLN A 9 -5.37 -16.76 4.27
CA GLN A 9 -4.44 -17.58 5.05
C GLN A 9 -3.18 -16.83 5.44
N ASN A 10 -2.69 -15.96 4.56
CA ASN A 10 -1.53 -15.11 4.84
C ASN A 10 -1.88 -13.81 5.55
N ALA A 11 -3.17 -13.52 5.77
CA ALA A 11 -3.59 -12.32 6.50
C ALA A 11 -3.22 -12.44 7.99
N PRO A 12 -2.89 -11.33 8.66
CA PRO A 12 -2.71 -11.32 10.11
C PRO A 12 -3.91 -11.96 10.85
N PRO A 13 -3.68 -12.68 11.97
CA PRO A 13 -4.75 -13.40 12.68
C PRO A 13 -5.97 -12.55 13.02
N ALA A 14 -5.77 -11.26 13.34
CA ALA A 14 -6.85 -10.31 13.58
C ALA A 14 -7.83 -10.21 12.39
N TYR A 15 -7.32 -10.13 11.16
CA TYR A 15 -8.16 -10.06 9.96
C TYR A 15 -8.82 -11.39 9.66
N GLN A 16 -8.15 -12.52 9.92
CA GLN A 16 -8.77 -13.85 9.78
C GLN A 16 -10.01 -14.00 10.67
N ILE A 17 -9.91 -13.55 11.94
CA ILE A 17 -11.04 -13.52 12.87
C ILE A 17 -12.18 -12.66 12.31
N ILE A 18 -11.86 -11.46 11.80
CA ILE A 18 -12.89 -10.58 11.22
C ILE A 18 -13.53 -11.19 9.98
N TYR A 19 -12.77 -11.84 9.09
CA TYR A 19 -13.34 -12.53 7.93
C TYR A 19 -14.24 -13.69 8.36
N ALA A 20 -13.84 -14.47 9.36
CA ALA A 20 -14.65 -15.58 9.88
C ALA A 20 -15.96 -15.08 10.50
N VAL A 21 -15.90 -14.05 11.34
CA VAL A 21 -17.08 -13.42 11.96
C VAL A 21 -17.98 -12.79 10.89
N SER A 22 -17.41 -12.09 9.92
CA SER A 22 -18.16 -11.49 8.81
C SER A 22 -18.90 -12.55 8.00
N GLY A 23 -18.23 -13.65 7.68
CA GLY A 23 -18.82 -14.78 6.96
C GLY A 23 -19.95 -15.44 7.75
N LEU A 24 -19.79 -15.62 9.06
CA LEU A 24 -20.81 -16.18 9.93
C LEU A 24 -22.06 -15.28 10.01
N ILE A 25 -21.87 -13.98 10.24
CA ILE A 25 -23.00 -13.03 10.30
C ILE A 25 -23.70 -12.96 8.95
N ALA A 26 -22.95 -12.90 7.84
CA ALA A 26 -23.52 -12.89 6.50
C ALA A 26 -24.34 -14.14 6.24
N LEU A 27 -23.85 -15.33 6.61
CA LEU A 27 -24.58 -16.58 6.48
C LEU A 27 -25.89 -16.56 7.27
N VAL A 28 -25.86 -16.11 8.52
CA VAL A 28 -27.06 -16.00 9.37
C VAL A 28 -28.09 -15.07 8.74
N VAL A 29 -27.67 -13.88 8.26
CA VAL A 29 -28.57 -12.91 7.62
C VAL A 29 -29.15 -13.48 6.33
N ILE A 30 -28.34 -14.11 5.47
CA ILE A 30 -28.80 -14.73 4.21
C ILE A 30 -29.82 -15.84 4.49
N VAL A 31 -29.54 -16.74 5.44
CA VAL A 31 -30.46 -17.82 5.83
C VAL A 31 -31.76 -17.24 6.37
N PHE A 32 -31.69 -16.22 7.22
CA PHE A 32 -32.87 -15.55 7.77
C PHE A 32 -33.73 -14.90 6.66
N MET A 33 -33.11 -14.15 5.76
CA MET A 33 -33.78 -13.51 4.62
C MET A 33 -34.42 -14.54 3.68
N ALA A 34 -33.70 -15.61 3.32
CA ALA A 34 -34.22 -16.69 2.48
C ALA A 34 -35.39 -17.41 3.18
N GLY A 35 -35.30 -17.59 4.50
CA GLY A 35 -36.36 -18.17 5.30
C GLY A 35 -37.62 -17.29 5.39
N MET A 36 -37.47 -15.96 5.45
CA MET A 36 -38.59 -15.02 5.39
C MET A 36 -39.24 -15.00 4.01
N GLU A 37 -38.42 -14.90 2.95
CA GLU A 37 -38.90 -14.93 1.57
C GLU A 37 -39.65 -16.23 1.27
N GLY A 38 -39.08 -17.39 1.63
CA GLY A 38 -39.72 -18.68 1.44
C GLY A 38 -41.02 -18.83 2.22
N ARG A 39 -41.13 -18.26 3.43
CA ARG A 39 -42.39 -18.21 4.19
C ARG A 39 -43.45 -17.38 3.46
N HIS A 40 -43.09 -16.21 2.94
CA HIS A 40 -44.00 -15.35 2.16
C HIS A 40 -44.55 -16.08 0.92
N PHE A 41 -43.69 -16.70 0.11
CA PHE A 41 -44.15 -17.42 -1.08
C PHE A 41 -44.97 -18.69 -0.77
N ARG A 42 -44.72 -19.36 0.36
CA ARG A 42 -45.58 -20.47 0.82
C ARG A 42 -46.98 -20.01 1.21
N GLN A 43 -47.11 -18.83 1.85
CA GLN A 43 -48.43 -18.25 2.16
C GLN A 43 -49.23 -17.94 0.89
N LEU A 44 -48.54 -17.58 -0.20
CA LEU A 44 -49.13 -17.37 -1.52
C LEU A 44 -49.37 -18.67 -2.31
N GLN A 45 -49.16 -19.86 -1.71
CA GLN A 45 -49.22 -21.16 -2.38
C GLN A 45 -48.22 -21.36 -3.54
N LEU A 46 -47.16 -20.53 -3.59
CA LEU A 46 -46.13 -20.51 -4.63
C LEU A 46 -44.77 -21.03 -4.14
N GLY A 47 -44.74 -21.77 -3.03
CA GLY A 47 -43.49 -22.19 -2.38
C GLY A 47 -42.58 -23.08 -3.26
N SER A 48 -43.17 -23.97 -4.06
CA SER A 48 -42.40 -24.85 -4.96
C SER A 48 -41.82 -24.07 -6.15
N ALA A 49 -42.57 -23.11 -6.70
CA ALA A 49 -42.11 -22.21 -7.76
C ALA A 49 -40.96 -21.32 -7.26
N TRP A 50 -41.09 -20.76 -6.05
CA TRP A 50 -40.03 -20.00 -5.40
C TRP A 50 -38.73 -20.80 -5.26
N LEU A 51 -38.79 -22.01 -4.70
CA LEU A 51 -37.60 -22.83 -4.48
C LEU A 51 -36.90 -23.18 -5.79
N LYS A 52 -37.66 -23.57 -6.81
CA LYS A 52 -37.13 -23.87 -8.15
C LYS A 52 -36.44 -22.65 -8.76
N LEU A 53 -37.07 -21.47 -8.67
CA LEU A 53 -36.47 -20.24 -9.20
C LEU A 53 -35.20 -19.86 -8.41
N ARG A 54 -35.15 -20.07 -7.09
CA ARG A 54 -33.95 -19.82 -6.27
C ARG A 54 -32.76 -20.70 -6.63
N ILE A 55 -33.01 -21.99 -6.88
CA ILE A 55 -31.97 -22.89 -7.37
C ILE A 55 -31.51 -22.43 -8.76
N ALA A 56 -32.45 -22.06 -9.64
CA ALA A 56 -32.13 -21.51 -10.95
C ALA A 56 -31.37 -20.17 -10.86
N SER A 57 -31.58 -19.35 -9.83
CA SER A 57 -30.87 -18.08 -9.63
C SER A 57 -29.35 -18.26 -9.60
N LEU A 58 -28.84 -19.39 -9.11
CA LEU A 58 -27.40 -19.69 -9.12
C LEU A 58 -26.87 -19.84 -10.55
N LEU A 59 -27.62 -20.54 -11.40
CA LEU A 59 -27.27 -20.72 -12.82
C LEU A 59 -27.47 -19.41 -13.61
N ILE A 60 -28.52 -18.66 -13.29
CA ILE A 60 -28.77 -17.33 -13.90
C ILE A 60 -27.64 -16.36 -13.53
N LEU A 61 -27.19 -16.37 -12.28
CA LEU A 61 -26.05 -15.57 -11.82
C LEU A 61 -24.77 -15.97 -12.57
N ALA A 62 -24.49 -17.26 -12.70
CA ALA A 62 -23.34 -17.75 -13.46
C ALA A 62 -23.40 -17.30 -14.93
N ALA A 63 -24.58 -17.37 -15.56
CA ALA A 63 -24.77 -16.89 -16.92
C ALA A 63 -24.55 -15.37 -17.06
N ALA A 64 -25.05 -14.58 -16.11
CA ALA A 64 -24.83 -13.13 -16.09
C ALA A 64 -23.34 -12.78 -15.93
N ILE A 65 -22.62 -13.46 -15.02
CA ILE A 65 -21.17 -13.28 -14.85
C ILE A 65 -20.42 -13.68 -16.13
N ALA A 66 -20.74 -14.83 -16.71
CA ALA A 66 -20.11 -15.30 -17.95
C ALA A 66 -20.33 -14.33 -19.11
N ALA A 67 -21.52 -13.72 -19.22
CA ALA A 67 -21.80 -12.72 -20.22
C ALA A 67 -20.98 -11.44 -20.02
N ILE A 68 -20.89 -10.93 -18.78
CA ILE A 68 -20.06 -9.75 -18.47
C ILE A 68 -18.60 -10.01 -18.84
N LEU A 69 -18.04 -11.14 -18.38
CA LEU A 69 -16.64 -11.50 -18.65
C LEU A 69 -16.40 -11.76 -20.14
N GLY A 70 -17.36 -12.38 -20.83
CA GLY A 70 -17.33 -12.59 -22.27
C GLY A 70 -17.32 -11.28 -23.05
N THR A 71 -18.16 -10.30 -22.67
CA THR A 71 -18.16 -8.96 -23.28
C THR A 71 -16.81 -8.27 -23.11
N ILE A 72 -16.23 -8.31 -21.91
CA ILE A 72 -14.91 -7.71 -21.65
C ILE A 72 -13.83 -8.39 -22.50
N SER A 73 -13.83 -9.73 -22.55
CA SER A 73 -12.80 -10.50 -23.27
C SER A 73 -12.90 -10.30 -24.79
N ALA A 74 -14.11 -10.19 -25.33
CA ALA A 74 -14.34 -10.07 -26.77
C ALA A 74 -13.86 -8.75 -27.36
N ILE A 75 -13.76 -7.68 -26.54
CA ILE A 75 -13.42 -6.35 -27.03
C ILE A 75 -11.90 -6.15 -27.13
N GLY A 76 -11.08 -6.93 -26.41
CA GLY A 76 -9.62 -6.97 -26.62
C GLY A 76 -8.86 -5.67 -26.32
N ILE A 77 -9.46 -4.73 -25.60
CA ILE A 77 -8.88 -3.42 -25.28
C ILE A 77 -8.05 -3.50 -24.00
N SER A 78 -6.92 -2.78 -23.97
CA SER A 78 -6.01 -2.68 -22.82
C SER A 78 -5.94 -1.25 -22.27
N GLY A 79 -5.63 -1.09 -20.99
CA GLY A 79 -5.52 0.23 -20.35
C GLY A 79 -6.83 0.71 -19.72
N MET A 80 -6.97 2.03 -19.55
CA MET A 80 -8.10 2.65 -18.82
C MET A 80 -9.48 2.40 -19.45
N GLU A 81 -9.51 2.12 -20.76
CA GLU A 81 -10.74 1.88 -21.53
C GLU A 81 -11.44 0.57 -21.14
N ILE A 82 -10.68 -0.43 -20.65
CA ILE A 82 -11.26 -1.69 -20.16
C ILE A 82 -12.21 -1.47 -18.98
N LEU A 83 -11.93 -0.46 -18.16
CA LEU A 83 -12.73 -0.13 -16.99
C LEU A 83 -14.08 0.44 -17.41
N ALA A 84 -14.10 1.32 -18.41
CA ALA A 84 -15.35 1.87 -18.95
C ALA A 84 -16.24 0.77 -19.54
N ILE A 85 -15.65 -0.17 -20.28
CA ILE A 85 -16.36 -1.33 -20.83
C ILE A 85 -16.86 -2.24 -19.72
N ALA A 86 -16.04 -2.51 -18.72
CA ALA A 86 -16.44 -3.32 -17.58
C ALA A 86 -17.64 -2.71 -16.85
N TYR A 87 -17.65 -1.40 -16.62
CA TYR A 87 -18.81 -0.71 -16.05
C TYR A 87 -20.04 -0.77 -16.95
N LEU A 88 -19.88 -0.55 -18.26
CA LEU A 88 -20.98 -0.64 -19.20
C LEU A 88 -21.60 -2.05 -19.19
N ALA A 89 -20.78 -3.09 -19.28
CA ALA A 89 -21.22 -4.48 -19.22
C ALA A 89 -21.90 -4.82 -17.89
N LEU A 90 -21.33 -4.35 -16.77
CA LEU A 90 -21.88 -4.57 -15.43
C LEU A 90 -23.23 -3.85 -15.22
N LEU A 91 -23.42 -2.66 -15.78
CA LEU A 91 -24.64 -1.86 -15.59
C LEU A 91 -25.73 -2.14 -16.62
N THR A 92 -25.40 -2.79 -17.75
CA THR A 92 -26.37 -3.08 -18.82
C THR A 92 -26.54 -4.57 -19.07
N VAL A 93 -25.50 -5.24 -19.59
CA VAL A 93 -25.51 -6.66 -19.99
C VAL A 93 -25.86 -7.56 -18.80
N GLY A 94 -25.20 -7.37 -17.67
CA GLY A 94 -25.42 -8.14 -16.45
C GLY A 94 -26.89 -8.10 -15.99
N PRO A 95 -27.45 -6.91 -15.69
CA PRO A 95 -28.84 -6.75 -15.27
C PRO A 95 -29.84 -7.27 -16.30
N LEU A 96 -29.61 -7.03 -17.60
CA LEU A 96 -30.50 -7.49 -18.67
C LEU A 96 -30.62 -9.02 -18.68
N ILE A 97 -29.49 -9.71 -18.60
CA ILE A 97 -29.46 -11.18 -18.57
C ILE A 97 -30.00 -11.70 -17.24
N TYR A 98 -29.55 -11.13 -16.12
CA TYR A 98 -29.93 -11.58 -14.79
C TYR A 98 -31.44 -11.46 -14.57
N PHE A 99 -32.03 -10.26 -14.76
CA PHE A 99 -33.46 -10.06 -14.56
C PHE A 99 -34.30 -10.65 -15.70
N GLY A 100 -33.80 -10.65 -16.94
CA GLY A 100 -34.47 -11.25 -18.09
C GLY A 100 -34.67 -12.75 -17.91
N LEU A 101 -33.64 -13.46 -17.48
CA LEU A 101 -33.74 -14.90 -17.18
C LEU A 101 -34.59 -15.17 -15.94
N HIS A 102 -34.49 -14.37 -14.87
CA HIS A 102 -35.39 -14.50 -13.72
C HIS A 102 -36.87 -14.37 -14.12
N TRP A 103 -37.17 -13.42 -15.01
CA TRP A 103 -38.52 -13.26 -15.55
C TRP A 103 -38.96 -14.44 -16.42
N LEU A 104 -38.10 -14.92 -17.33
CA LEU A 104 -38.42 -16.03 -18.23
C LEU A 104 -38.71 -17.32 -17.44
N PHE A 105 -37.80 -17.71 -16.54
CA PHE A 105 -37.97 -18.88 -15.69
C PHE A 105 -39.14 -18.71 -14.71
N GLY A 106 -39.30 -17.51 -14.14
CA GLY A 106 -40.43 -17.20 -13.27
C GLY A 106 -41.78 -17.39 -13.98
N ARG A 107 -41.91 -16.91 -15.23
CA ARG A 107 -43.10 -17.11 -16.06
C ARG A 107 -43.39 -18.60 -16.31
N MET A 108 -42.37 -19.42 -16.59
CA MET A 108 -42.52 -20.87 -16.78
C MET A 108 -43.00 -21.58 -15.49
N LEU A 109 -42.70 -21.00 -14.33
CA LEU A 109 -43.10 -21.50 -13.01
C LEU A 109 -44.40 -20.88 -12.50
N GLY A 110 -45.10 -20.06 -13.31
CA GLY A 110 -46.35 -19.41 -12.95
C GLY A 110 -46.22 -18.17 -12.05
N LEU A 111 -45.01 -17.63 -11.89
CA LEU A 111 -44.77 -16.41 -11.12
C LEU A 111 -45.06 -15.14 -11.95
N SER A 112 -45.54 -14.09 -11.29
CA SER A 112 -45.72 -12.78 -11.90
C SER A 112 -44.37 -12.09 -12.19
N ARG A 113 -44.40 -11.03 -13.01
CA ARG A 113 -43.24 -10.17 -13.27
C ARG A 113 -42.65 -9.61 -11.98
N GLY A 114 -43.51 -9.06 -11.12
CA GLY A 114 -43.11 -8.48 -9.84
C GLY A 114 -42.50 -9.51 -8.89
N GLN A 115 -43.08 -10.71 -8.81
CA GLN A 115 -42.55 -11.80 -7.98
C GLN A 115 -41.18 -12.29 -8.45
N SER A 116 -41.00 -12.43 -9.77
CA SER A 116 -39.73 -12.84 -10.37
C SER A 116 -38.64 -11.79 -10.15
N ALA A 117 -39.00 -10.50 -10.35
CA ALA A 117 -38.10 -9.38 -10.10
C ALA A 117 -37.73 -9.28 -8.61
N TRP A 118 -38.67 -9.50 -7.70
CA TRP A 118 -38.43 -9.53 -6.26
C TRP A 118 -37.40 -10.59 -5.87
N ILE A 119 -37.58 -11.84 -6.33
CA ILE A 119 -36.64 -12.95 -6.06
C ILE A 119 -35.24 -12.64 -6.63
N GLY A 120 -35.18 -12.05 -7.82
CA GLY A 120 -33.93 -11.60 -8.43
C GLY A 120 -33.24 -10.54 -7.59
N PHE A 121 -33.97 -9.49 -7.19
CA PHE A 121 -33.46 -8.38 -6.41
C PHE A 121 -32.99 -8.81 -5.01
N SER A 122 -33.80 -9.58 -4.29
CA SER A 122 -33.42 -10.11 -2.97
C SER A 122 -32.20 -11.04 -3.07
N GLY A 123 -32.01 -11.74 -4.18
CA GLY A 123 -30.78 -12.51 -4.45
C GLY A 123 -29.54 -11.62 -4.58
N LEU A 124 -29.64 -10.50 -5.29
CA LEU A 124 -28.55 -9.51 -5.36
C LEU A 124 -28.28 -8.89 -3.99
N LEU A 125 -29.33 -8.62 -3.20
CA LEU A 125 -29.19 -8.09 -1.85
C LEU A 125 -28.46 -9.08 -0.93
N MET A 126 -28.80 -10.38 -1.01
CA MET A 126 -28.08 -11.44 -0.30
C MET A 126 -26.59 -11.50 -0.69
N LEU A 127 -26.25 -11.33 -1.98
CA LEU A 127 -24.86 -11.27 -2.42
C LEU A 127 -24.14 -10.02 -1.88
N GLY A 128 -24.82 -8.87 -1.83
CA GLY A 128 -24.28 -7.61 -1.34
C GLY A 128 -24.04 -7.56 0.18
N ILE A 129 -24.71 -8.42 0.96
CA ILE A 129 -24.56 -8.48 2.41
C ILE A 129 -23.13 -8.83 2.82
N VAL A 130 -22.46 -9.75 2.12
CA VAL A 130 -21.10 -10.19 2.45
C VAL A 130 -20.10 -9.01 2.41
N PRO A 131 -19.94 -8.27 1.30
CA PRO A 131 -19.06 -7.11 1.28
C PRO A 131 -19.55 -5.99 2.20
N ALA A 132 -20.86 -5.79 2.39
CA ALA A 132 -21.38 -4.76 3.29
C ALA A 132 -20.98 -5.00 4.75
N ILE A 133 -21.16 -6.22 5.27
CA ILE A 133 -20.73 -6.60 6.62
C ILE A 133 -19.21 -6.48 6.74
N GLY A 134 -18.48 -6.96 5.73
CA GLY A 134 -17.02 -6.86 5.69
C GLY A 134 -16.53 -5.42 5.83
N GLN A 135 -17.14 -4.47 5.12
CA GLN A 135 -16.81 -3.04 5.21
C GLN A 135 -17.11 -2.45 6.61
N ILE A 136 -18.22 -2.87 7.23
CA ILE A 136 -18.58 -2.44 8.60
C ILE A 136 -17.60 -3.00 9.64
N LEU A 137 -17.15 -4.24 9.49
CA LEU A 137 -16.31 -4.93 10.47
C LEU A 137 -14.80 -4.69 10.29
N MET A 138 -14.35 -4.29 9.10
CA MET A 138 -12.93 -4.07 8.80
C MET A 138 -12.23 -3.07 9.74
N PRO A 139 -12.85 -1.95 10.19
CA PRO A 139 -12.24 -1.05 11.18
C PRO A 139 -11.86 -1.76 12.48
N TYR A 140 -12.76 -2.60 13.02
CA TYR A 140 -12.48 -3.37 14.24
C TYR A 140 -11.34 -4.37 14.08
N GLY A 141 -11.13 -4.89 12.85
CA GLY A 141 -9.96 -5.70 12.54
C GLY A 141 -8.64 -4.94 12.62
N ARG A 142 -8.64 -3.67 12.19
CA ARG A 142 -7.49 -2.77 12.35
C ARG A 142 -7.23 -2.48 13.82
N ASP A 143 -8.27 -2.19 14.59
CA ASP A 143 -8.16 -1.91 16.02
C ASP A 143 -7.65 -3.14 16.79
N LEU A 144 -8.20 -4.33 16.52
CA LEU A 144 -7.74 -5.58 17.12
C LEU A 144 -6.29 -5.88 16.74
N LYS A 145 -5.91 -5.68 15.47
CA LYS A 145 -4.52 -5.82 15.04
C LYS A 145 -3.62 -4.86 15.82
N GLN A 146 -4.01 -3.59 15.93
CA GLN A 146 -3.24 -2.59 16.64
C GLN A 146 -3.04 -2.98 18.11
N ILE A 147 -4.10 -3.42 18.81
CA ILE A 147 -4.03 -3.88 20.20
C ILE A 147 -3.09 -5.09 20.35
N LEU A 148 -3.17 -6.05 19.43
CA LEU A 148 -2.31 -7.24 19.46
C LEU A 148 -0.85 -6.88 19.19
N ASP A 149 -0.59 -6.01 18.21
CA ASP A 149 0.74 -5.51 17.91
C ASP A 149 1.31 -4.72 19.10
N GLU A 150 0.53 -3.82 19.71
CA GLU A 150 0.94 -3.06 20.91
C GLU A 150 1.25 -3.97 22.10
N ARG A 151 0.44 -5.01 22.34
CA ARG A 151 0.75 -6.00 23.39
C ARG A 151 2.03 -6.77 23.10
N ALA A 152 2.24 -7.18 21.86
CA ALA A 152 3.46 -7.87 21.46
C ALA A 152 4.69 -6.95 21.61
N ASP A 153 4.57 -5.70 21.18
CA ASP A 153 5.60 -4.67 21.31
C ASP A 153 5.95 -4.42 22.79
N ASN A 154 4.94 -4.28 23.66
CA ASN A 154 5.11 -4.04 25.09
C ASN A 154 5.71 -5.24 25.85
N ALA A 155 5.60 -6.45 25.30
CA ALA A 155 6.21 -7.64 25.88
C ALA A 155 7.72 -7.74 25.61
N ILE A 156 8.24 -6.96 24.64
CA ILE A 156 9.67 -6.94 24.31
C ILE A 156 10.42 -6.12 25.38
N PRO A 157 11.47 -6.67 26.02
CA PRO A 157 12.23 -5.93 27.03
C PRO A 157 12.83 -4.63 26.49
N VAL A 158 12.64 -3.54 27.24
CA VAL A 158 13.22 -2.23 26.94
C VAL A 158 14.63 -2.15 27.53
N VAL A 159 15.62 -1.86 26.68
CA VAL A 159 17.02 -1.69 27.08
C VAL A 159 17.64 -0.48 26.38
N PRO A 160 18.70 0.14 26.93
CA PRO A 160 19.41 1.22 26.25
C PRO A 160 19.86 0.82 24.84
N SER A 161 19.83 1.78 23.91
CA SER A 161 20.22 1.52 22.51
C SER A 161 21.69 1.07 22.44
N PRO A 162 21.99 -0.06 21.77
CA PRO A 162 23.37 -0.49 21.54
C PRO A 162 24.05 0.29 20.41
N TYR A 163 23.28 1.07 19.65
CA TYR A 163 23.78 1.85 18.52
C TYR A 163 24.58 3.06 19.00
N LYS A 164 25.60 3.42 18.23
CA LYS A 164 26.43 4.60 18.48
C LYS A 164 26.40 5.54 17.30
N GLN A 165 26.40 6.84 17.57
CA GLN A 165 26.59 7.83 16.52
C GLN A 165 28.00 7.70 15.97
N HIS A 166 28.10 7.35 14.69
CA HIS A 166 29.38 7.21 14.01
C HIS A 166 29.76 8.54 13.34
N ASP A 167 28.81 9.14 12.63
CA ASP A 167 28.99 10.40 11.91
C ASP A 167 27.72 11.25 12.01
N ALA A 168 27.87 12.57 12.01
CA ALA A 168 26.77 13.51 11.97
C ALA A 168 27.25 14.82 11.35
N ARG A 169 26.69 15.14 10.18
CA ARG A 169 27.05 16.30 9.38
C ARG A 169 25.84 17.16 9.09
N ARG A 170 26.07 18.45 8.93
CA ARG A 170 25.07 19.43 8.56
C ARG A 170 25.36 19.91 7.14
N PHE A 171 24.38 19.83 6.27
CA PHE A 171 24.51 20.20 4.87
C PHE A 171 23.57 21.33 4.48
N ILE A 172 24.05 22.21 3.60
CA ILE A 172 23.26 23.20 2.86
C ILE A 172 23.01 22.65 1.46
N LEU A 173 21.75 22.52 1.07
CA LEU A 173 21.30 22.06 -0.24
C LEU A 173 21.25 23.23 -1.26
N PRO A 174 21.20 22.96 -2.58
CA PRO A 174 21.13 24.00 -3.62
C PRO A 174 19.94 24.96 -3.53
N ASN A 175 18.87 24.56 -2.83
CA ASN A 175 17.70 25.40 -2.56
C ASN A 175 17.82 26.15 -1.21
N GLU A 176 19.03 26.25 -0.66
CA GLU A 176 19.34 26.84 0.66
C GLU A 176 18.71 26.12 1.86
N ALA A 177 18.04 24.98 1.65
CA ALA A 177 17.53 24.17 2.75
C ALA A 177 18.68 23.49 3.49
N GLU A 178 18.58 23.46 4.82
CA GLU A 178 19.59 22.84 5.66
C GLU A 178 19.11 21.49 6.21
N VAL A 179 19.98 20.49 6.17
CA VAL A 179 19.68 19.11 6.56
C VAL A 179 20.79 18.50 7.40
N TRP A 180 20.40 17.70 8.40
CA TRP A 180 21.25 16.77 9.12
C TRP A 180 21.36 15.46 8.36
N ALA A 181 22.57 14.98 8.17
CA ALA A 181 22.86 13.59 7.78
C ALA A 181 23.55 12.91 8.96
N ILE A 182 22.87 11.95 9.59
CA ILE A 182 23.34 11.28 10.80
C ILE A 182 23.44 9.78 10.52
N HIS A 183 24.58 9.19 10.86
CA HIS A 183 24.84 7.76 10.75
C HIS A 183 25.00 7.15 12.13
N TYR A 184 24.18 6.16 12.39
CA TYR A 184 24.20 5.34 13.58
C TYR A 184 24.64 3.93 13.23
N GLN A 185 25.75 3.51 13.84
CA GLN A 185 26.35 2.22 13.58
C GLN A 185 25.85 1.18 14.60
N ALA A 186 25.43 0.02 14.09
CA ALA A 186 25.08 -1.13 14.90
C ALA A 186 26.34 -1.91 15.31
N PRO A 187 26.41 -2.47 16.53
CA PRO A 187 27.38 -3.50 16.84
C PRO A 187 27.15 -4.76 15.99
N VAL A 188 28.22 -5.52 15.71
CA VAL A 188 28.16 -6.74 14.89
C VAL A 188 27.20 -7.80 15.46
N SER A 189 26.97 -7.80 16.78
CA SER A 189 26.07 -8.73 17.47
C SER A 189 24.59 -8.35 17.41
N VAL A 190 24.23 -7.28 16.71
CA VAL A 190 22.86 -6.74 16.66
C VAL A 190 22.29 -6.97 15.27
N THR A 191 21.08 -7.49 15.21
CA THR A 191 20.28 -7.57 13.98
C THR A 191 19.07 -6.65 14.10
N LEU A 192 18.97 -5.68 13.21
CA LEU A 192 17.83 -4.76 13.15
C LEU A 192 16.58 -5.49 12.64
N VAL A 193 15.43 -5.26 13.28
CA VAL A 193 14.16 -5.91 12.93
C VAL A 193 13.12 -4.90 12.46
N ARG A 194 13.03 -3.75 13.13
CA ARG A 194 12.06 -2.70 12.83
C ARG A 194 12.51 -1.39 13.44
N ILE A 195 12.21 -0.29 12.74
CA ILE A 195 12.31 1.06 13.29
C ILE A 195 10.92 1.69 13.35
N ASP A 196 10.54 2.20 14.52
CA ASP A 196 9.47 3.20 14.61
C ASP A 196 10.08 4.58 14.81
N MET A 197 9.39 5.62 14.33
CA MET A 197 9.83 7.00 14.41
C MET A 197 8.72 7.86 15.01
N GLU A 198 9.06 8.64 16.02
CA GLU A 198 8.15 9.57 16.68
C GLU A 198 8.58 11.01 16.39
N THR A 199 7.62 11.80 15.92
CA THR A 199 7.79 13.20 15.50
C THR A 199 6.74 14.05 16.19
N SER A 200 6.82 15.39 16.05
CA SER A 200 5.77 16.30 16.52
C SER A 200 4.39 16.05 15.90
N TYR A 201 4.32 15.33 14.78
CA TYR A 201 3.07 14.97 14.09
C TYR A 201 2.51 13.62 14.52
N GLY A 202 3.23 12.89 15.38
CA GLY A 202 2.85 11.55 15.86
C GLY A 202 3.90 10.49 15.58
N ARG A 203 3.55 9.25 15.90
CA ARG A 203 4.41 8.06 15.77
C ARG A 203 4.07 7.26 14.51
N ALA A 204 5.06 7.08 13.65
CA ALA A 204 5.01 6.19 12.51
C ALA A 204 5.65 4.84 12.87
N LYS A 205 4.89 3.74 12.76
CA LYS A 205 5.40 2.38 12.99
C LYS A 205 6.03 1.81 11.72
N ASN A 206 7.08 1.03 11.88
CA ASN A 206 7.78 0.34 10.78
C ASN A 206 8.06 1.27 9.58
N VAL A 207 8.83 2.32 9.83
CA VAL A 207 9.12 3.35 8.81
C VAL A 207 9.93 2.80 7.63
N GLU A 208 10.60 1.65 7.82
CA GLU A 208 11.35 0.95 6.78
C GLU A 208 10.41 0.32 5.74
N SER A 209 9.34 -0.36 6.18
CA SER A 209 8.43 -1.06 5.25
C SER A 209 7.58 -0.13 4.39
N HIS A 210 7.45 1.13 4.79
CA HIS A 210 6.60 2.11 4.10
C HIS A 210 7.39 3.11 3.26
N GLY A 211 8.71 3.00 3.24
CA GLY A 211 9.60 3.86 2.47
C GLY A 211 9.62 5.31 2.97
N SER A 212 10.53 5.59 3.91
CA SER A 212 10.70 6.93 4.47
C SER A 212 11.68 7.75 3.64
N ALA A 213 11.32 8.98 3.27
CA ALA A 213 12.26 9.91 2.62
C ALA A 213 13.33 10.47 3.58
N SER A 214 13.28 10.12 4.87
CA SER A 214 14.11 10.70 5.93
C SER A 214 14.97 9.69 6.68
N LEU A 215 14.68 8.40 6.51
CA LEU A 215 15.35 7.33 7.24
C LEU A 215 15.55 6.14 6.32
N CYS A 216 16.74 5.56 6.34
CA CYS A 216 17.04 4.31 5.67
C CYS A 216 18.04 3.49 6.49
N HIS A 217 18.22 2.23 6.12
CA HIS A 217 19.24 1.37 6.72
C HIS A 217 20.16 0.75 5.66
N GLN A 218 21.39 0.46 6.06
CA GLN A 218 22.34 -0.32 5.27
C GLN A 218 22.85 -1.47 6.15
N GLY A 219 22.41 -2.69 5.85
CA GLY A 219 22.57 -3.80 6.79
C GLY A 219 21.82 -3.47 8.08
N ASN A 220 22.54 -3.44 9.20
CA ASN A 220 21.98 -3.08 10.52
C ASN A 220 22.16 -1.60 10.88
N ASP A 221 22.94 -0.83 10.11
CA ASP A 221 23.22 0.58 10.38
C ASP A 221 22.04 1.46 9.97
N VAL A 222 21.79 2.52 10.73
CA VAL A 222 20.67 3.43 10.51
C VAL A 222 21.19 4.79 10.07
N HIS A 223 20.59 5.32 9.00
CA HIS A 223 20.93 6.62 8.43
C HIS A 223 19.71 7.53 8.45
N LEU A 224 19.87 8.72 9.00
CA LEU A 224 18.86 9.76 9.04
C LEU A 224 19.28 10.92 8.14
N PHE A 225 18.34 11.38 7.31
CA PHE A 225 18.45 12.60 6.53
C PHE A 225 17.27 13.51 6.90
N TRP A 226 17.51 14.55 7.69
CA TRP A 226 16.46 15.29 8.41
C TRP A 226 16.62 16.81 8.32
N PRO A 227 15.54 17.59 8.18
CA PRO A 227 15.64 19.05 8.15
C PRO A 227 16.13 19.65 9.47
N VAL A 228 17.01 20.65 9.38
CA VAL A 228 17.54 21.35 10.56
C VAL A 228 16.48 22.20 11.27
N ASP A 229 15.49 22.70 10.52
CA ASP A 229 14.40 23.55 11.01
C ASP A 229 13.32 22.78 11.80
N ARG A 230 13.48 21.45 11.96
CA ARG A 230 12.56 20.59 12.70
C ARG A 230 13.24 19.93 13.88
N PRO A 231 12.52 19.70 14.99
CA PRO A 231 12.99 18.85 16.06
C PRO A 231 13.39 17.47 15.51
N LEU A 232 14.53 16.95 15.98
CA LEU A 232 14.96 15.60 15.63
C LEU A 232 13.96 14.58 16.18
N PRO A 233 13.66 13.51 15.43
CA PRO A 233 12.70 12.52 15.85
C PRO A 233 13.27 11.66 16.99
N ALA A 234 12.38 11.09 17.80
CA ALA A 234 12.74 9.95 18.65
C ALA A 234 12.57 8.66 17.86
N LEU A 235 13.56 7.78 17.92
CA LEU A 235 13.49 6.47 17.29
C LEU A 235 13.16 5.40 18.33
N HIS A 236 12.41 4.38 17.93
CA HIS A 236 12.27 3.15 18.70
C HIS A 236 12.80 2.02 17.84
N LEU A 237 13.97 1.52 18.21
CA LEU A 237 14.64 0.44 17.49
C LEU A 237 14.21 -0.90 18.08
N PHE A 238 13.77 -1.82 17.23
CA PHE A 238 13.53 -3.22 17.58
C PHE A 238 14.62 -4.05 16.95
N TRP A 239 15.32 -4.84 17.75
CA TRP A 239 16.50 -5.57 17.33
C TRP A 239 16.63 -6.90 18.06
N LYS A 240 17.47 -7.79 17.52
CA LYS A 240 17.83 -9.06 18.14
C LYS A 240 19.32 -9.10 18.46
N ASP A 241 19.66 -9.69 19.60
CA ASP A 241 21.05 -9.98 19.94
C ASP A 241 21.59 -11.19 19.15
N ALA A 242 22.86 -11.54 19.39
CA ALA A 242 23.51 -12.68 18.76
C ALA A 242 22.86 -14.03 19.11
N ALA A 243 22.11 -14.12 20.22
CA ALA A 243 21.34 -15.30 20.60
C ALA A 243 19.92 -15.31 20.00
N GLY A 244 19.55 -14.29 19.22
CA GLY A 244 18.24 -14.14 18.59
C GLY A 244 17.16 -13.59 19.52
N LYS A 245 17.50 -13.17 20.74
CA LYS A 245 16.56 -12.60 21.71
C LYS A 245 16.20 -11.18 21.31
N ALA A 246 14.90 -10.89 21.28
CA ALA A 246 14.37 -9.59 20.87
C ALA A 246 14.45 -8.56 22.01
N PHE A 247 14.80 -7.34 21.64
CA PHE A 247 14.87 -6.17 22.50
C PHE A 247 14.31 -4.95 21.78
N GLN A 248 13.94 -3.95 22.57
CA GLN A 248 13.59 -2.64 22.04
C GLN A 248 14.35 -1.54 22.77
N SER A 249 14.66 -0.46 22.05
CA SER A 249 15.41 0.66 22.58
C SER A 249 14.77 1.97 22.12
N PRO A 250 14.11 2.72 23.02
CA PRO A 250 13.76 4.11 22.75
C PRO A 250 15.05 4.91 22.70
N TRP A 251 15.14 5.81 21.72
CA TRP A 251 16.36 6.53 21.45
C TRP A 251 16.08 7.96 21.00
N GLN A 252 16.54 8.90 21.83
CA GLN A 252 16.55 10.30 21.47
C GLN A 252 17.81 10.62 20.64
N ILE A 253 17.62 11.10 19.42
CA ILE A 253 18.71 11.55 18.55
C ILE A 253 19.30 12.83 19.12
N ALA A 254 20.61 12.83 19.34
CA ALA A 254 21.34 14.00 19.80
C ALA A 254 21.71 14.92 18.62
N ASN A 255 21.72 16.23 18.86
CA ASN A 255 22.25 17.20 17.89
C ASN A 255 23.78 17.17 17.96
N ALA A 256 24.44 17.02 16.81
CA ALA A 256 25.90 16.92 16.73
C ALA A 256 26.63 18.27 16.64
N GLY A 257 25.90 19.40 16.52
CA GLY A 257 26.50 20.74 16.58
C GLY A 257 27.54 21.06 15.50
N SER A 258 27.56 20.34 14.37
CA SER A 258 28.53 20.55 13.30
C SER A 258 28.25 21.83 12.49
N SER A 259 29.31 22.48 11.98
CA SER A 259 29.18 23.57 11.01
C SER A 259 28.52 23.08 9.71
N ALA A 260 27.72 23.93 9.09
CA ALA A 260 27.06 23.60 7.84
C ALA A 260 28.05 23.61 6.65
N GLU A 261 28.04 22.57 5.83
CA GLU A 261 28.84 22.46 4.61
C GLU A 261 27.94 22.33 3.36
N LYS A 262 28.42 22.69 2.17
CA LYS A 262 27.61 22.53 0.95
C LYS A 262 27.45 21.05 0.60
N PHE A 263 26.23 20.62 0.28
CA PHE A 263 25.98 19.26 -0.20
C PHE A 263 26.55 19.08 -1.61
N GLY A 264 27.75 18.49 -1.71
CA GLY A 264 28.45 18.29 -2.97
C GLY A 264 28.21 16.90 -3.56
N ILE A 265 27.64 16.83 -4.77
CA ILE A 265 27.52 15.59 -5.54
C ILE A 265 28.61 15.57 -6.61
N ARG A 266 29.29 14.43 -6.75
CA ARG A 266 30.29 14.25 -7.82
C ARG A 266 29.66 13.51 -8.98
N TRP A 267 29.52 14.19 -10.11
CA TRP A 267 29.08 13.59 -11.36
C TRP A 267 30.28 13.00 -12.11
N THR A 268 30.09 11.83 -12.68
CA THR A 268 31.00 11.24 -13.67
C THR A 268 30.22 11.01 -14.97
N GLU A 269 30.88 10.48 -16.00
CA GLU A 269 30.20 10.17 -17.25
C GLU A 269 29.06 9.15 -17.07
N GLU A 270 29.31 8.15 -16.22
CA GLU A 270 28.47 6.96 -16.09
C GLU A 270 27.78 6.80 -14.74
N SER A 271 28.26 7.50 -13.72
CA SER A 271 27.76 7.40 -12.35
C SER A 271 27.66 8.76 -11.66
N LEU A 272 26.95 8.83 -10.55
CA LEU A 272 27.02 9.93 -9.60
C LEU A 272 27.41 9.38 -8.22
N GLN A 273 28.15 10.17 -7.44
CA GLN A 273 28.57 9.81 -6.09
C GLN A 273 27.96 10.79 -5.07
N LEU A 274 27.27 10.23 -4.08
CA LEU A 274 26.68 10.94 -2.95
C LEU A 274 27.69 11.11 -1.81
N PRO A 275 27.68 12.24 -1.08
CA PRO A 275 28.58 12.47 0.05
C PRO A 275 28.19 11.68 1.31
N VAL A 276 26.93 11.22 1.37
CA VAL A 276 26.32 10.42 2.44
C VAL A 276 25.33 9.42 1.84
N LEU A 277 24.98 8.39 2.61
CA LEU A 277 23.87 7.50 2.28
C LEU A 277 22.55 8.22 2.51
N LEU A 278 21.63 8.08 1.54
CA LEU A 278 20.34 8.74 1.54
C LEU A 278 19.22 7.71 1.41
N PRO A 279 18.00 7.99 1.90
CA PRO A 279 16.84 7.14 1.65
C PRO A 279 16.46 7.13 0.17
N ARG A 280 16.26 5.94 -0.40
CA ARG A 280 15.99 5.76 -1.85
C ARG A 280 14.73 6.47 -2.31
N GLU A 281 13.73 6.48 -1.44
CA GLU A 281 12.43 7.11 -1.66
C GLU A 281 12.53 8.63 -1.78
N GLY A 282 13.60 9.21 -1.24
CA GLY A 282 13.93 10.63 -1.38
C GLY A 282 14.75 10.96 -2.63
N VAL A 283 15.19 9.98 -3.43
CA VAL A 283 16.12 10.19 -4.54
C VAL A 283 15.47 9.86 -5.89
N SER A 284 15.50 10.81 -6.81
CA SER A 284 14.99 10.63 -8.18
C SER A 284 16.00 11.09 -9.23
N LEU A 285 16.15 10.31 -10.29
CA LEU A 285 16.88 10.67 -11.50
C LEU A 285 15.92 11.23 -12.53
N ILE A 286 16.30 12.34 -13.17
CA ILE A 286 15.44 13.05 -14.10
C ILE A 286 16.18 13.29 -15.42
N TRP A 287 15.47 13.05 -16.52
CA TRP A 287 15.85 13.49 -17.86
C TRP A 287 14.97 14.67 -18.24
N GLU A 288 15.52 15.88 -18.11
CA GLU A 288 14.86 17.07 -18.62
C GLU A 288 14.93 17.10 -20.14
N ARG A 289 13.84 17.53 -20.78
CA ARG A 289 13.73 17.65 -22.23
C ARG A 289 13.11 19.01 -22.55
N PRO A 290 13.64 19.75 -23.54
CA PRO A 290 13.18 21.10 -23.84
C PRO A 290 11.71 21.13 -24.29
N ASP A 291 11.27 20.15 -25.10
CA ASP A 291 9.94 20.16 -25.73
C ASP A 291 9.00 19.04 -25.27
N ARG A 292 9.37 18.32 -24.19
CA ARG A 292 8.59 17.17 -23.69
C ARG A 292 8.61 17.12 -22.16
N PRO A 293 7.58 16.55 -21.53
CA PRO A 293 7.60 16.33 -20.08
C PRO A 293 8.86 15.60 -19.62
N PRO A 294 9.44 15.94 -18.46
CA PRO A 294 10.59 15.22 -17.94
C PRO A 294 10.25 13.75 -17.69
N ILE A 295 11.25 12.89 -17.88
CA ILE A 295 11.16 11.48 -17.49
C ILE A 295 11.69 11.37 -16.06
N PHE A 296 10.95 10.69 -15.20
CA PHE A 296 11.33 10.43 -13.81
C PHE A 296 11.68 8.97 -13.63
N ASP A 297 12.71 8.71 -12.85
CA ASP A 297 13.09 7.38 -12.41
C ASP A 297 13.41 7.46 -10.92
N SER A 298 12.48 6.97 -10.09
CA SER A 298 12.65 6.95 -8.66
C SER A 298 13.53 5.77 -8.28
N LEU A 299 14.51 5.99 -7.39
CA LEU A 299 15.31 4.88 -6.87
C LEU A 299 14.52 3.97 -5.92
N ARG A 300 13.26 4.32 -5.61
CA ARG A 300 12.34 3.50 -4.79
C ARG A 300 12.17 2.08 -5.33
N ASP A 301 12.05 1.92 -6.66
CA ASP A 301 11.67 0.63 -7.26
C ASP A 301 12.87 -0.30 -7.52
N SER A 302 14.10 0.15 -7.26
CA SER A 302 15.32 -0.58 -7.62
C SER A 302 15.89 -1.47 -6.49
N GLY A 303 15.12 -1.77 -5.44
CA GLY A 303 15.51 -2.73 -4.39
C GLY A 303 14.57 -2.73 -3.17
N PRO A 304 14.98 -3.36 -2.03
CA PRO A 304 14.10 -3.53 -0.89
C PRO A 304 13.73 -2.19 -0.24
N SER A 305 12.49 -2.06 0.23
CA SER A 305 11.98 -0.87 0.92
C SER A 305 12.79 -0.59 2.19
N GLY A 306 13.03 0.69 2.48
CA GLY A 306 13.79 1.13 3.67
C GLY A 306 15.30 1.02 3.53
N ALA A 307 15.82 0.39 2.46
CA ALA A 307 17.25 0.37 2.20
C ALA A 307 17.76 1.73 1.72
N CYS A 308 18.99 2.09 2.08
CA CYS A 308 19.63 3.30 1.57
C CYS A 308 19.96 3.19 0.08
N ALA A 309 19.98 4.33 -0.60
CA ALA A 309 20.51 4.45 -1.94
C ALA A 309 22.00 4.11 -1.92
N PRO A 310 22.53 3.40 -2.94
CA PRO A 310 23.95 3.16 -3.01
C PRO A 310 24.68 4.50 -3.08
N GLN A 311 25.83 4.60 -2.41
CA GLN A 311 26.61 5.84 -2.40
C GLN A 311 27.09 6.22 -3.81
N THR A 312 27.30 5.22 -4.67
CA THR A 312 27.54 5.41 -6.10
C THR A 312 26.34 4.88 -6.88
N ILE A 313 25.64 5.77 -7.58
CA ILE A 313 24.48 5.43 -8.40
C ILE A 313 24.91 5.40 -9.87
N GLN A 314 24.73 4.25 -10.50
CA GLN A 314 24.94 4.11 -11.95
C GLN A 314 23.82 4.83 -12.70
N LEU A 315 24.19 5.65 -13.70
CA LEU A 315 23.25 6.45 -14.46
C LEU A 315 22.67 5.62 -15.62
N PRO A 316 21.39 5.21 -15.59
CA PRO A 316 20.81 4.45 -16.69
C PRO A 316 20.78 5.28 -17.98
N LYS A 317 21.04 4.62 -19.11
CA LYS A 317 20.91 5.24 -20.45
C LYS A 317 19.54 4.87 -21.02
N ARG A 318 18.74 5.87 -21.39
CA ARG A 318 17.43 5.68 -22.02
C ARG A 318 17.50 6.03 -23.50
N GLY A 319 17.79 5.03 -24.34
CA GLY A 319 17.78 5.15 -25.81
C GLY A 319 18.45 6.44 -26.30
N GLU A 320 17.73 7.21 -27.11
CA GLU A 320 18.15 8.50 -27.67
C GLU A 320 18.16 9.66 -26.66
N VAL A 321 17.46 9.54 -25.53
CA VAL A 321 17.41 10.59 -24.48
C VAL A 321 18.73 10.66 -23.68
N GLY A 322 19.52 9.59 -23.72
CA GLY A 322 20.81 9.54 -23.04
C GLY A 322 20.69 9.27 -21.54
N ARG A 323 21.61 9.86 -20.76
CA ARG A 323 21.70 9.70 -19.31
C ARG A 323 20.95 10.84 -18.60
N PRO A 324 20.47 10.63 -17.36
CA PRO A 324 19.82 11.69 -16.60
C PRO A 324 20.80 12.86 -16.42
N ASN A 325 20.25 14.08 -16.49
CA ASN A 325 20.97 15.34 -16.35
C ASN A 325 20.63 16.08 -15.06
N LEU A 326 19.76 15.50 -14.23
CA LEU A 326 19.32 16.07 -12.98
C LEU A 326 19.13 14.95 -11.94
N LEU A 327 19.70 15.16 -10.74
CA LEU A 327 19.31 14.42 -9.54
C LEU A 327 18.40 15.32 -8.71
N ARG A 328 17.29 14.78 -8.26
CA ARG A 328 16.34 15.46 -7.40
C ARG A 328 16.27 14.76 -6.05
N LEU A 329 16.51 15.50 -4.98
CA LEU A 329 16.43 15.04 -3.60
C LEU A 329 15.22 15.64 -2.90
N ARG A 330 14.44 14.79 -2.24
CA ARG A 330 13.29 15.23 -1.43
C ARG A 330 13.78 15.88 -0.15
N THR A 331 13.22 17.04 0.17
CA THR A 331 13.55 17.81 1.38
C THR A 331 12.35 18.01 2.30
N ASP A 332 11.15 17.60 1.89
CA ASP A 332 9.97 17.54 2.75
C ASP A 332 9.83 16.13 3.35
N HIS A 333 9.79 16.08 4.68
CA HIS A 333 9.81 14.84 5.45
C HIS A 333 8.46 14.55 6.13
N ALA A 334 7.43 15.34 5.80
CA ALA A 334 6.05 15.13 6.23
C ALA A 334 5.16 14.86 5.00
N GLN A 335 4.00 14.22 5.21
CA GLN A 335 2.93 14.09 4.20
C GLN A 335 2.25 15.45 3.93
N THR A 336 3.01 16.49 3.62
CA THR A 336 2.46 17.78 3.18
C THR A 336 2.06 17.69 1.72
N LYS A 337 0.95 18.35 1.34
CA LYS A 337 0.42 18.37 -0.04
C LYS A 337 1.38 18.96 -1.08
N THR A 338 2.46 19.61 -0.63
CA THR A 338 3.50 20.20 -1.46
C THR A 338 4.85 19.57 -1.10
N SER A 339 5.46 18.87 -2.06
CA SER A 339 6.80 18.34 -1.89
C SER A 339 7.87 19.38 -2.23
N SER A 340 8.85 19.53 -1.34
CA SER A 340 9.99 20.41 -1.55
C SER A 340 11.18 19.57 -2.00
N TRP A 341 11.91 20.10 -2.98
CA TRP A 341 12.95 19.37 -3.67
C TRP A 341 14.21 20.22 -3.80
N ALA A 342 15.36 19.55 -3.73
CA ALA A 342 16.67 20.09 -4.04
C ALA A 342 17.17 19.46 -5.34
N ASP A 343 17.51 20.30 -6.30
CA ASP A 343 17.84 19.91 -7.67
C ASP A 343 19.35 20.07 -7.91
N PHE A 344 20.00 18.98 -8.29
CA PHE A 344 21.43 18.92 -8.60
C PHE A 344 21.60 18.64 -10.08
N ARG A 345 21.90 19.69 -10.84
CA ARG A 345 22.15 19.55 -12.28
C ARG A 345 23.50 18.91 -12.51
N ARG A 346 23.55 17.96 -13.44
CA ARG A 346 24.80 17.45 -13.98
C ARG A 346 25.52 18.60 -14.69
N PRO A 347 26.81 18.83 -14.42
CA PRO A 347 27.60 19.78 -15.19
C PRO A 347 27.47 19.42 -16.68
N GLY A 348 27.07 20.40 -17.50
CA GLY A 348 27.12 20.22 -18.95
C GLY A 348 28.56 20.02 -19.42
N PRO A 349 28.77 19.55 -20.67
CA PRO A 349 30.08 19.75 -21.28
C PRO A 349 30.43 21.26 -21.20
N PRO A 350 31.69 21.62 -20.92
CA PRO A 350 32.09 23.03 -20.91
C PRO A 350 31.61 23.66 -22.22
N SER A 351 30.89 24.78 -22.12
CA SER A 351 30.54 25.60 -23.28
C SER A 351 31.86 26.06 -23.91
N ASN A 352 32.18 25.53 -25.09
CA ASN A 352 33.27 26.02 -25.92
C ASN A 352 32.98 27.43 -26.42
#